data_AF-A0A1F9UFS0-F1
#
_entry.id   AF-A0A1F9UFS0-F1
#
_cell.length_a   1.000
_cell.length_b   1.000
_cell.length_c   1.000
_cell.angle_alpha   90.00
_cell.angle_beta   90.00
_cell.angle_gamma   90.00
#
_symmetry.space_group_name_H-M   'P 1'
#
loop_
_entity.id
_entity.type
_entity.pdbx_description
1 polymer ?
#
loop_
_entity_poly.entity_id
_entity_poly.type
_entity_poly.pdbx_seq_one_letter_code
_entity_poly.pdbx_strand_id
1 'polypeptide(L)'
;GVLVTDVIKKDGKVCGVKTSEGDELLADVVIACDGVNSLIARKAGLMDDWRADEVALGVKEILALPREKIQDRFGLEGDEGTTIEMFGSVSAGMLGYAFLYTNKESISLGVGCKVSHFQRTKIPPYRLLDQLKAHPILRPLIKDAKSLEYSGHIIPEGGYNSMPPLYADGLLICGDAAQMVNPSHREGSNLAMTAGKLAAETAIEAKKKGDFSSKTLSLYQKSLRASYVIPDLYDHKDLEAEVESRPELLRDMPDLVCRSAFEYFSVDGRPKRDVQSAILKRLFRSRAIRKLIKSEFTLGNALNFVKTAVKGAIKYKSLGKEG
;
A
#
# COMPACT_ATOMS: atom_id res chain seq x y z
N GLY A 1 -6.13 -2.85 27.17
CA GLY A 1 -4.86 -2.95 26.42
C GLY A 1 -3.87 -2.03 27.09
N VAL A 2 -2.58 -2.39 27.10
CA VAL A 2 -1.54 -1.63 27.79
C VAL A 2 -0.68 -0.91 26.75
N LEU A 3 -0.58 0.42 26.83
CA LEU A 3 0.23 1.22 25.91
C LEU A 3 1.68 1.26 26.39
N VAL A 4 2.62 1.03 25.48
CA VAL A 4 4.04 1.33 25.73
C VAL A 4 4.29 2.82 25.48
N THR A 5 4.86 3.50 26.46
CA THR A 5 5.11 4.95 26.42
C THR A 5 6.58 5.31 26.26
N ASP A 6 7.49 4.41 26.64
CA ASP A 6 8.94 4.64 26.53
C ASP A 6 9.73 3.33 26.44
N VAL A 7 11.01 3.44 26.09
CA VAL A 7 11.98 2.34 26.13
C VAL A 7 12.91 2.50 27.32
N ILE A 8 13.26 1.39 27.97
CA ILE A 8 14.24 1.37 29.05
C ILE A 8 15.61 1.13 28.43
N LYS A 9 16.57 2.00 28.76
CA LYS A 9 17.94 1.91 28.27
C LYS A 9 18.92 1.80 29.42
N LYS A 10 19.89 0.89 29.29
CA LYS A 10 21.05 0.78 30.17
C LYS A 10 22.31 0.81 29.33
N ASP A 11 23.20 1.76 29.62
CA ASP A 11 24.46 1.95 28.87
C ASP A 11 24.23 2.09 27.34
N GLY A 12 23.14 2.74 26.95
CA GLY A 12 22.75 2.92 25.55
C GLY A 12 22.00 1.74 24.91
N LYS A 13 22.04 0.55 25.50
CA LYS A 13 21.30 -0.64 25.04
C LYS A 13 19.86 -0.63 25.51
N VAL A 14 18.91 -0.92 24.63
CA VAL A 14 17.51 -1.14 24.99
C VAL A 14 17.38 -2.45 25.76
N CYS A 15 16.74 -2.41 26.93
CA CYS A 15 16.59 -3.56 27.83
C CYS A 15 15.17 -3.73 28.38
N GLY A 16 14.19 -3.07 27.78
CA GLY A 16 12.80 -3.16 28.21
C GLY A 16 11.94 -2.02 27.70
N VAL A 17 10.71 -1.98 28.18
CA VAL A 17 9.72 -0.94 27.86
C VAL A 17 9.01 -0.46 29.13
N LYS A 18 8.56 0.78 29.10
CA LYS A 18 7.70 1.37 30.13
C LYS A 18 6.27 1.50 29.64
N THR A 19 5.31 1.13 30.47
CA THR A 19 3.88 1.18 30.13
C THR A 19 3.22 2.46 30.62
N SER A 20 2.04 2.77 30.07
CA SER A 20 1.18 3.86 30.52
C SER A 20 0.66 3.69 31.95
N GLU A 21 0.71 2.48 32.49
CA GLU A 21 0.31 2.17 33.87
C GLU A 21 1.49 2.35 34.87
N GLY A 22 2.68 2.65 34.35
CA GLY A 22 3.89 2.87 35.14
C GLY A 22 4.76 1.62 35.28
N ASP A 23 4.34 0.47 34.75
CA ASP A 23 5.11 -0.76 34.81
C ASP A 23 6.36 -0.71 33.96
N GLU A 24 7.40 -1.39 34.43
CA GLU A 24 8.63 -1.63 33.70
C GLU A 24 8.73 -3.11 33.32
N LEU A 25 8.73 -3.39 32.02
CA LEU A 25 8.85 -4.74 31.48
C LEU A 25 10.24 -4.91 30.89
N LEU A 26 11.12 -5.61 31.60
CA LEU A 26 12.49 -5.86 31.18
C LEU A 26 12.56 -7.01 30.17
N ALA A 27 13.43 -6.89 29.18
CA ALA A 27 13.68 -7.89 28.16
C ALA A 27 15.11 -7.79 27.60
N ASP A 28 15.68 -8.92 27.17
CA ASP A 28 16.98 -8.93 26.51
C ASP A 28 16.95 -8.28 25.12
N VAL A 29 15.79 -8.34 24.46
CA VAL A 29 15.50 -7.73 23.16
C VAL A 29 14.04 -7.27 23.11
N VAL A 30 13.82 -6.08 22.58
CA VAL A 30 12.52 -5.52 22.26
C VAL A 30 12.33 -5.60 20.74
N ILE A 31 11.13 -5.98 20.28
CA ILE A 31 10.79 -5.98 18.85
C ILE A 31 9.65 -4.98 18.64
N ALA A 32 9.96 -3.87 17.97
CA ALA A 32 9.01 -2.81 17.64
C ALA A 32 8.14 -3.22 16.45
N CYS A 33 6.90 -3.64 16.75
CA CYS A 33 5.84 -3.96 15.79
C CYS A 33 4.63 -3.03 15.97
N ASP A 34 4.85 -1.80 16.44
CA ASP A 34 3.82 -0.83 16.83
C ASP A 34 3.29 0.04 15.67
N GLY A 35 3.63 -0.35 14.44
CA GLY A 35 3.06 0.21 13.22
C GLY A 35 3.62 1.59 12.85
N VAL A 36 2.95 2.26 11.92
CA VAL A 36 3.45 3.48 11.26
C VAL A 36 3.83 4.59 12.22
N ASN A 37 3.11 4.79 13.33
CA ASN A 37 3.41 5.87 14.29
C ASN A 37 4.33 5.40 15.43
N SER A 38 5.33 4.58 15.11
CA SER A 38 6.14 3.86 16.10
C SER A 38 6.64 4.76 17.23
N LEU A 39 6.14 4.51 18.44
CA LEU A 39 6.61 5.17 19.65
C LEU A 39 7.93 4.55 20.08
N ILE A 40 8.08 3.23 19.92
CA ILE A 40 9.27 2.50 20.36
C ILE A 40 10.49 2.97 19.56
N ALA A 41 10.40 3.05 18.23
CA ALA A 41 11.52 3.48 17.40
C ALA A 41 11.91 4.94 17.65
N ARG A 42 10.92 5.83 17.84
CA ARG A 42 11.15 7.24 18.19
C ARG A 42 11.80 7.41 19.57
N LYS A 43 11.28 6.72 20.58
CA LYS A 43 11.84 6.75 21.95
C LYS A 43 13.22 6.08 22.03
N ALA A 44 13.48 5.12 21.17
CA ALA A 44 14.80 4.56 20.97
C ALA A 44 15.78 5.53 20.29
N GLY A 45 15.31 6.63 19.71
CA GLY A 45 16.13 7.62 18.99
C GLY A 45 16.59 7.12 17.62
N LEU A 46 15.84 6.22 17.00
CA LEU A 46 16.16 5.65 15.69
C LEU A 46 15.46 6.36 14.53
N MET A 47 14.43 7.14 14.82
CA MET A 47 13.68 7.92 13.83
C MET A 47 12.98 9.11 14.50
N ASP A 48 12.62 10.09 13.68
CA ASP A 48 11.71 11.19 14.02
C ASP A 48 10.31 10.93 13.45
N ASP A 49 9.44 11.93 13.48
CA ASP A 49 8.15 11.87 12.79
C ASP A 49 8.33 11.82 11.27
N TRP A 50 7.43 11.08 10.61
CA TRP A 50 7.42 11.00 9.15
C TRP A 50 7.10 12.35 8.52
N ARG A 51 7.79 12.66 7.43
CA ARG A 51 7.38 13.80 6.59
C ARG A 51 6.07 13.47 5.86
N ALA A 52 5.30 14.50 5.54
CA ALA A 52 4.00 14.34 4.87
C ALA A 52 4.09 13.69 3.48
N ASP A 53 5.25 13.69 2.83
CA ASP A 53 5.54 13.04 1.55
C ASP A 53 5.97 11.56 1.69
N GLU A 54 6.22 11.09 2.92
CA GLU A 54 6.63 9.71 3.24
C GLU A 54 5.45 8.84 3.68
N VAL A 55 4.25 9.39 3.70
CA VAL A 55 3.04 8.70 4.14
C VAL A 55 1.79 9.11 3.36
N ALA A 56 0.85 8.18 3.23
CA ALA A 56 -0.51 8.43 2.82
C ALA A 56 -1.49 8.37 3.98
N LEU A 57 -2.64 9.02 3.81
CA LEU A 57 -3.80 8.88 4.68
C LEU A 57 -4.87 8.11 3.92
N GLY A 58 -5.17 6.91 4.39
CA GLY A 58 -6.31 6.12 3.94
C GLY A 58 -7.52 6.39 4.82
N VAL A 59 -8.70 6.48 4.19
CA VAL A 59 -9.99 6.40 4.87
C VAL A 59 -10.79 5.24 4.31
N LYS A 60 -11.49 4.53 5.19
CA LYS A 60 -12.21 3.30 4.89
C LYS A 60 -13.55 3.30 5.60
N GLU A 61 -14.55 2.73 4.95
CA GLU A 61 -15.83 2.41 5.54
C GLU A 61 -16.13 0.92 5.34
N ILE A 62 -16.64 0.27 6.39
CA ILE A 62 -17.19 -1.09 6.30
C ILE A 62 -18.70 -0.95 6.10
N LEU A 63 -19.20 -1.46 4.99
CA LEU A 63 -20.58 -1.36 4.57
C LEU A 63 -21.26 -2.73 4.69
N ALA A 64 -22.15 -2.92 5.68
CA ALA A 64 -22.97 -4.12 5.81
C ALA A 64 -23.85 -4.31 4.57
N LEU A 65 -23.81 -5.51 4.00
CA LEU A 65 -24.67 -5.90 2.90
C LEU A 65 -24.89 -7.43 2.97
N PRO A 66 -26.13 -7.93 2.84
CA PRO A 66 -26.38 -9.38 2.86
C PRO A 66 -25.49 -10.13 1.86
N ARG A 67 -25.01 -11.29 2.27
CA ARG A 67 -24.10 -12.13 1.49
C ARG A 67 -24.63 -12.39 0.08
N GLU A 68 -25.92 -12.68 -0.04
CA GLU A 68 -26.58 -12.99 -1.32
C GLU A 68 -26.55 -11.77 -2.26
N LYS A 69 -26.69 -10.55 -1.73
CA LYS A 69 -26.58 -9.31 -2.52
C LYS A 69 -25.13 -9.05 -2.95
N ILE A 70 -24.14 -9.38 -2.13
CA ILE A 70 -22.73 -9.30 -2.51
C ILE A 70 -22.46 -10.31 -3.64
N GLN A 71 -22.89 -11.55 -3.47
CA GLN A 71 -22.71 -12.59 -4.48
C GLN A 71 -23.35 -12.22 -5.82
N ASP A 72 -24.60 -11.75 -5.82
CA ASP A 72 -25.31 -11.30 -7.02
C ASP A 72 -24.61 -10.13 -7.73
N ARG A 73 -24.21 -9.09 -6.98
CA ARG A 73 -23.63 -7.85 -7.56
C ARG A 73 -22.21 -8.02 -8.09
N PHE A 74 -21.46 -8.97 -7.54
CA PHE A 74 -20.06 -9.21 -7.89
C PHE A 74 -19.86 -10.51 -8.68
N GLY A 75 -20.91 -11.29 -8.92
CA GLY A 75 -20.85 -12.56 -9.65
C GLY A 75 -20.02 -13.62 -8.94
N LEU A 76 -20.24 -13.78 -7.62
CA LEU A 76 -19.47 -14.67 -6.75
C LEU A 76 -20.27 -15.89 -6.33
N GLU A 77 -19.59 -17.04 -6.22
CA GLU A 77 -20.15 -18.27 -5.66
C GLU A 77 -19.41 -18.70 -4.39
N GLY A 78 -20.10 -19.37 -3.47
CA GLY A 78 -19.49 -19.90 -2.25
C GLY A 78 -18.70 -18.84 -1.47
N ASP A 79 -17.44 -19.14 -1.15
CA ASP A 79 -16.50 -18.29 -0.40
C ASP A 79 -15.55 -17.47 -1.32
N GLU A 80 -15.90 -17.27 -2.60
CA GLU A 80 -15.16 -16.38 -3.49
C GLU A 80 -15.23 -14.91 -3.05
N GLY A 81 -14.27 -14.11 -3.51
CA GLY A 81 -14.21 -12.68 -3.26
C GLY A 81 -13.66 -11.90 -4.46
N THR A 82 -14.02 -10.62 -4.53
CA THR A 82 -13.51 -9.67 -5.53
C THR A 82 -12.74 -8.54 -4.85
N THR A 83 -11.64 -8.15 -5.49
CA THR A 83 -10.95 -6.90 -5.22
C THR A 83 -11.03 -5.97 -6.43
N ILE A 84 -11.37 -4.69 -6.19
CA ILE A 84 -11.42 -3.65 -7.22
C ILE A 84 -10.49 -2.52 -6.79
N GLU A 85 -9.48 -2.24 -7.60
CA GLU A 85 -8.61 -1.08 -7.47
C GLU A 85 -9.02 -0.02 -8.49
N MET A 86 -9.14 1.23 -8.03
CA MET A 86 -9.75 2.32 -8.79
C MET A 86 -8.80 3.51 -8.85
N PHE A 87 -8.57 3.99 -10.06
CA PHE A 87 -7.67 5.10 -10.36
C PHE A 87 -8.40 6.21 -11.12
N GLY A 88 -7.84 7.42 -11.08
CA GLY A 88 -8.39 8.59 -11.79
C GLY A 88 -9.11 9.54 -10.85
N SER A 89 -10.31 9.97 -11.23
CA SER A 89 -11.03 11.03 -10.53
C SER A 89 -11.36 10.73 -9.06
N VAL A 90 -11.31 9.45 -8.66
CA VAL A 90 -11.52 8.99 -7.27
C VAL A 90 -10.55 9.62 -6.26
N SER A 91 -9.34 10.03 -6.69
CA SER A 91 -8.34 10.68 -5.83
C SER A 91 -8.36 12.21 -5.93
N ALA A 92 -9.31 12.79 -6.67
CA ALA A 92 -9.36 14.21 -6.99
C ALA A 92 -8.03 14.75 -7.59
N GLY A 93 -7.34 13.92 -8.37
CA GLY A 93 -6.08 14.28 -9.01
C GLY A 93 -4.86 14.35 -8.07
N MET A 94 -4.97 13.75 -6.88
CA MET A 94 -3.87 13.48 -5.96
C MET A 94 -3.22 12.13 -6.27
N LEU A 95 -1.98 11.93 -5.81
CA LEU A 95 -1.36 10.61 -5.81
C LEU A 95 -2.08 9.73 -4.80
N GLY A 96 -2.84 8.77 -5.30
CA GLY A 96 -3.74 7.95 -4.52
C GLY A 96 -4.67 7.12 -5.39
N TYR A 97 -5.33 6.15 -4.77
CA TYR A 97 -6.28 5.25 -5.40
C TYR A 97 -7.38 4.86 -4.40
N ALA A 98 -8.49 4.36 -4.92
CA ALA A 98 -9.58 3.82 -4.14
C ALA A 98 -9.66 2.30 -4.29
N PHE A 99 -10.22 1.63 -3.30
CA PHE A 99 -10.38 0.18 -3.31
C PHE A 99 -11.78 -0.22 -2.85
N LEU A 100 -12.25 -1.37 -3.35
CA LEU A 100 -13.44 -2.05 -2.90
C LEU A 100 -13.14 -3.54 -2.78
N TYR A 101 -13.27 -4.09 -1.56
CA TYR A 101 -13.11 -5.52 -1.29
C TYR A 101 -14.41 -6.12 -0.74
N THR A 102 -14.80 -7.29 -1.25
CA THR A 102 -15.94 -8.04 -0.72
C THR A 102 -15.52 -8.86 0.50
N ASN A 103 -16.18 -8.66 1.63
CA ASN A 103 -16.15 -9.58 2.77
C ASN A 103 -17.35 -10.54 2.66
N LYS A 104 -17.55 -11.44 3.65
CA LYS A 104 -18.68 -12.39 3.64
C LYS A 104 -20.06 -11.70 3.76
N GLU A 105 -20.18 -10.69 4.60
CA GLU A 105 -21.45 -9.99 4.91
C GLU A 105 -21.29 -8.46 4.90
N SER A 106 -20.22 -7.98 4.29
CA SER A 106 -19.94 -6.54 4.16
C SER A 106 -19.00 -6.24 3.00
N ILE A 107 -18.88 -4.97 2.67
CA ILE A 107 -17.94 -4.44 1.67
C ILE A 107 -16.98 -3.50 2.40
N SER A 108 -15.68 -3.66 2.17
CA SER A 108 -14.66 -2.71 2.57
C SER A 108 -14.45 -1.70 1.44
N LEU A 109 -14.86 -0.45 1.62
CA LEU A 109 -14.70 0.62 0.63
C LEU A 109 -13.75 1.68 1.17
N GLY A 110 -12.72 2.07 0.41
CA GLY A 110 -11.76 3.06 0.88
C GLY A 110 -11.08 3.84 -0.22
N VAL A 111 -10.40 4.92 0.19
CA VAL A 111 -9.55 5.74 -0.65
C VAL A 111 -8.38 6.27 0.17
N GLY A 112 -7.19 6.25 -0.42
CA GLY A 112 -5.97 6.76 0.19
C GLY A 112 -5.21 7.66 -0.75
N CYS A 113 -4.68 8.76 -0.21
CA CYS A 113 -3.82 9.69 -0.94
C CYS A 113 -2.68 10.19 -0.04
N LYS A 114 -1.58 10.68 -0.64
CA LYS A 114 -0.47 11.28 0.10
C LYS A 114 -0.91 12.38 1.05
N VAL A 115 -0.35 12.40 2.27
CA VAL A 115 -0.65 13.43 3.27
C VAL A 115 -0.25 14.82 2.77
N SER A 116 0.90 14.94 2.10
CA SER A 116 1.34 16.20 1.48
C SER A 116 0.34 16.74 0.44
N HIS A 117 -0.38 15.84 -0.26
CA HIS A 117 -1.42 16.24 -1.21
C HIS A 117 -2.69 16.71 -0.51
N PHE A 118 -3.13 16.02 0.55
CA PHE A 118 -4.23 16.51 1.40
C PHE A 118 -3.92 17.88 2.00
N GLN A 119 -2.70 18.07 2.51
CA GLN A 119 -2.25 19.36 3.04
C GLN A 119 -2.27 20.47 1.99
N ARG A 120 -1.95 20.17 0.73
CA ARG A 120 -1.95 21.13 -0.38
C ARG A 120 -3.36 21.44 -0.90
N THR A 121 -4.20 20.42 -1.11
CA THR A 121 -5.54 20.58 -1.70
C THR A 121 -6.58 21.02 -0.68
N LYS A 122 -6.35 20.79 0.62
CA LYS A 122 -7.30 21.02 1.72
C LYS A 122 -8.62 20.27 1.56
N ILE A 123 -8.67 19.26 0.69
CA ILE A 123 -9.83 18.37 0.57
C ILE A 123 -9.86 17.49 1.81
N PRO A 124 -10.94 17.49 2.60
CA PRO A 124 -10.99 16.61 3.76
C PRO A 124 -11.20 15.15 3.29
N PRO A 125 -10.49 14.17 3.87
CA PRO A 125 -10.49 12.78 3.38
C PRO A 125 -11.88 12.15 3.22
N TYR A 126 -12.80 12.39 4.16
CA TYR A 126 -14.15 11.83 4.11
C TYR A 126 -14.94 12.26 2.85
N ARG A 127 -14.64 13.44 2.27
CA ARG A 127 -15.29 13.90 1.02
C ARG A 127 -14.94 13.00 -0.16
N LEU A 128 -13.72 12.44 -0.19
CA LEU A 128 -13.35 11.48 -1.25
C LEU A 128 -14.18 10.21 -1.13
N LEU A 129 -14.44 9.75 0.10
CA LEU A 129 -15.29 8.58 0.35
C LEU A 129 -16.75 8.84 -0.09
N ASP A 130 -17.29 10.02 0.21
CA ASP A 130 -18.63 10.41 -0.23
C ASP A 130 -18.74 10.49 -1.76
N GLN A 131 -17.74 11.06 -2.42
CA GLN A 131 -17.65 11.09 -3.88
C GLN A 131 -17.56 9.68 -4.48
N LEU A 132 -16.76 8.81 -3.86
CA LEU A 132 -16.60 7.41 -4.26
C LEU A 132 -17.95 6.67 -4.16
N LYS A 133 -18.67 6.80 -3.04
CA LYS A 133 -20.02 6.20 -2.87
C LYS A 133 -21.04 6.73 -3.88
N ALA A 134 -20.90 8.00 -4.29
CA ALA A 134 -21.77 8.60 -5.30
C ALA A 134 -21.38 8.23 -6.75
N HIS A 135 -20.21 7.63 -6.98
CA HIS A 135 -19.71 7.33 -8.32
C HIS A 135 -20.70 6.39 -9.05
N PRO A 136 -21.08 6.66 -10.32
CA PRO A 136 -22.15 5.92 -11.02
C PRO A 136 -21.93 4.41 -11.13
N ILE A 137 -20.67 3.97 -11.20
CA ILE A 137 -20.32 2.54 -11.24
C ILE A 137 -20.45 1.91 -9.84
N LEU A 138 -20.16 2.65 -8.77
CA LEU A 138 -20.11 2.12 -7.41
C LEU A 138 -21.45 2.20 -6.69
N ARG A 139 -22.21 3.28 -6.89
CA ARG A 139 -23.49 3.52 -6.22
C ARG A 139 -24.45 2.31 -6.32
N PRO A 140 -24.58 1.62 -7.47
CA PRO A 140 -25.40 0.40 -7.57
C PRO A 140 -24.83 -0.77 -6.76
N LEU A 141 -23.51 -0.94 -6.73
CA LEU A 141 -22.82 -2.03 -6.03
C LEU A 141 -23.01 -1.96 -4.51
N ILE A 142 -23.11 -0.75 -3.96
CA ILE A 142 -23.28 -0.52 -2.51
C ILE A 142 -24.71 -0.10 -2.14
N LYS A 143 -25.67 -0.18 -3.07
CA LYS A 143 -27.07 0.21 -2.81
C LYS A 143 -27.65 -0.57 -1.62
N ASP A 144 -28.38 0.09 -0.75
CA ASP A 144 -28.96 -0.45 0.49
C ASP A 144 -27.94 -0.92 1.54
N ALA A 145 -26.63 -0.73 1.31
CA ALA A 145 -25.64 -1.07 2.31
C ALA A 145 -25.70 -0.08 3.49
N LYS A 146 -25.38 -0.55 4.69
CA LYS A 146 -25.37 0.27 5.91
C LYS A 146 -23.95 0.42 6.42
N SER A 147 -23.57 1.64 6.79
CA SER A 147 -22.30 1.90 7.44
C SER A 147 -22.23 1.16 8.79
N LEU A 148 -21.19 0.36 8.98
CA LEU A 148 -20.86 -0.28 10.26
C LEU A 148 -19.73 0.45 10.97
N GLU A 149 -18.73 0.89 10.22
CA GLU A 149 -17.51 1.46 10.75
C GLU A 149 -16.95 2.47 9.74
N TYR A 150 -16.45 3.59 10.24
CA TYR A 150 -15.58 4.50 9.51
C TYR A 150 -14.23 4.56 10.23
N SER A 151 -13.15 4.38 9.49
CA SER A 151 -11.79 4.44 10.00
C SER A 151 -10.85 5.22 9.09
N GLY A 152 -9.80 5.77 9.69
CA GLY A 152 -8.69 6.39 8.99
C GLY A 152 -7.37 5.83 9.51
N HIS A 153 -6.40 5.62 8.62
CA HIS A 153 -5.08 5.14 9.01
C HIS A 153 -4.00 5.73 8.11
N ILE A 154 -2.81 5.86 8.66
CA ILE A 154 -1.63 6.31 7.90
C ILE A 154 -0.96 5.08 7.29
N ILE A 155 -0.52 5.20 6.05
CA ILE A 155 0.16 4.14 5.31
C ILE A 155 1.57 4.64 4.99
N PRO A 156 2.64 3.92 5.37
CA PRO A 156 3.99 4.22 4.93
C PRO A 156 4.10 4.19 3.40
N GLU A 157 4.61 5.27 2.81
CA GLU A 157 4.82 5.41 1.36
C GLU A 157 6.24 5.89 1.02
N GLY A 158 7.07 6.21 2.02
CA GLY A 158 8.48 6.53 1.81
C GLY A 158 9.33 5.31 1.40
N GLY A 159 8.87 4.11 1.79
CA GLY A 159 9.44 2.83 1.37
C GLY A 159 10.93 2.72 1.71
N TYR A 160 11.72 2.14 0.80
CA TYR A 160 13.16 1.89 1.00
C TYR A 160 13.94 3.16 1.37
N ASN A 161 13.59 4.32 0.78
CA ASN A 161 14.32 5.56 0.96
C ASN A 161 14.08 6.21 2.33
N SER A 162 12.99 5.85 3.01
CA SER A 162 12.62 6.36 4.33
C SER A 162 12.78 5.33 5.45
N MET A 163 13.33 4.13 5.15
CA MET A 163 13.51 3.11 6.18
C MET A 163 14.48 3.61 7.28
N PRO A 164 14.10 3.50 8.57
CA PRO A 164 14.99 3.78 9.67
C PRO A 164 16.02 2.64 9.84
N PRO A 165 17.00 2.78 10.73
CA PRO A 165 17.78 1.64 11.19
C PRO A 165 16.87 0.50 11.65
N LEU A 166 17.09 -0.71 11.14
CA LEU A 166 16.21 -1.86 11.40
C LEU A 166 16.51 -2.60 12.71
N TYR A 167 17.62 -2.25 13.35
CA TYR A 167 18.10 -2.83 14.59
C TYR A 167 19.00 -1.84 15.33
N ALA A 168 19.09 -2.02 16.65
CA ALA A 168 20.08 -1.42 17.53
C ALA A 168 20.40 -2.41 18.67
N ASP A 169 21.26 -2.04 19.61
CA ASP A 169 21.53 -2.91 20.77
C ASP A 169 20.23 -3.17 21.55
N GLY A 170 19.81 -4.44 21.60
CA GLY A 170 18.59 -4.88 22.26
C GLY A 170 17.27 -4.48 21.58
N LEU A 171 17.29 -4.07 20.31
CA LEU A 171 16.09 -3.62 19.59
C LEU A 171 16.06 -4.09 18.12
N LEU A 172 14.88 -4.52 17.66
CA LEU A 172 14.55 -4.79 16.25
C LEU A 172 13.30 -3.99 15.86
N ILE A 173 13.18 -3.55 14.59
CA ILE A 173 12.02 -2.81 14.08
C ILE A 173 11.40 -3.54 12.87
N CYS A 174 10.08 -3.73 12.87
CA CYS A 174 9.36 -4.54 11.89
C CYS A 174 8.12 -3.85 11.32
N GLY A 175 7.72 -4.26 10.11
CA GLY A 175 6.48 -3.83 9.49
C GLY A 175 6.45 -2.33 9.21
N ASP A 176 5.29 -1.71 9.38
CA ASP A 176 5.08 -0.29 9.09
C ASP A 176 5.95 0.64 9.93
N ALA A 177 6.39 0.22 11.13
CA ALA A 177 7.36 0.96 11.94
C ALA A 177 8.70 1.14 11.23
N ALA A 178 9.00 0.27 10.27
CA ALA A 178 10.20 0.29 9.44
C ALA A 178 9.91 0.62 7.97
N GLN A 179 8.78 1.26 7.64
CA GLN A 179 8.40 1.59 6.25
C GLN A 179 8.28 0.35 5.33
N MET A 180 7.97 -0.82 5.88
CA MET A 180 7.85 -2.07 5.10
C MET A 180 6.47 -2.20 4.43
N VAL A 181 6.17 -1.29 3.51
CA VAL A 181 4.95 -1.29 2.70
C VAL A 181 5.33 -1.02 1.25
N ASN A 182 4.72 -1.76 0.32
CA ASN A 182 4.78 -1.54 -1.11
C ASN A 182 3.36 -1.19 -1.62
N PRO A 183 3.01 0.11 -1.64
CA PRO A 183 1.67 0.59 -2.01
C PRO A 183 1.29 0.24 -3.44
N SER A 184 2.28 0.10 -4.33
CA SER A 184 2.04 -0.22 -5.75
C SER A 184 1.45 -1.61 -5.96
N HIS A 185 1.72 -2.53 -5.04
CA HIS A 185 1.24 -3.92 -5.07
C HIS A 185 0.20 -4.23 -3.98
N ARG A 186 -0.19 -3.23 -3.16
CA ARG A 186 -1.03 -3.43 -1.95
C ARG A 186 -0.42 -4.44 -0.98
N GLU A 187 0.90 -4.41 -0.89
CA GLU A 187 1.67 -5.30 -0.03
C GLU A 187 2.12 -4.54 1.21
N GLY A 188 1.85 -5.09 2.38
CA GLY A 188 2.22 -4.50 3.66
C GLY A 188 2.09 -5.54 4.75
N SER A 189 0.91 -6.17 4.86
CA SER A 189 0.70 -7.28 5.80
C SER A 189 1.62 -8.47 5.51
N ASN A 190 1.82 -8.83 4.25
CA ASN A 190 2.77 -9.88 3.83
C ASN A 190 4.21 -9.52 4.24
N LEU A 191 4.65 -8.29 3.99
CA LEU A 191 5.98 -7.80 4.35
C LEU A 191 6.16 -7.77 5.87
N ALA A 192 5.16 -7.28 6.61
CA ALA A 192 5.17 -7.21 8.06
C ALA A 192 5.19 -8.60 8.72
N MET A 193 4.41 -9.56 8.23
CA MET A 193 4.43 -10.94 8.73
C MET A 193 5.79 -11.60 8.52
N THR A 194 6.37 -11.45 7.33
CA THR A 194 7.71 -11.97 7.02
C THR A 194 8.77 -11.30 7.89
N ALA A 195 8.71 -9.98 8.04
CA ALA A 195 9.61 -9.22 8.91
C ALA A 195 9.54 -9.70 10.37
N GLY A 196 8.33 -9.88 10.92
CA GLY A 196 8.13 -10.39 12.27
C GLY A 196 8.72 -11.79 12.47
N LYS A 197 8.53 -12.70 11.50
CA LYS A 197 9.15 -14.03 11.51
C LYS A 197 10.69 -13.95 11.53
N LEU A 198 11.27 -13.15 10.64
CA LEU A 198 12.73 -13.01 10.55
C LEU A 198 13.33 -12.32 11.78
N ALA A 199 12.61 -11.39 12.39
CA ALA A 199 13.00 -10.77 13.65
C ALA A 199 12.98 -11.77 14.80
N ALA A 200 11.94 -12.60 14.90
CA ALA A 200 11.85 -13.66 15.89
C ALA A 200 12.97 -14.69 15.74
N GLU A 201 13.26 -15.14 14.51
CA GLU A 201 14.39 -16.03 14.21
C GLU A 201 15.72 -15.41 14.62
N THR A 202 15.90 -14.11 14.36
CA THR A 202 17.11 -13.37 14.77
C THR A 202 17.22 -13.28 16.29
N ALA A 203 16.12 -13.02 16.99
CA ALA A 203 16.09 -12.98 18.46
C ALA A 203 16.41 -14.35 19.08
N ILE A 204 15.94 -15.44 18.47
CA ILE A 204 16.29 -16.81 18.89
C ILE A 204 17.79 -17.06 18.73
N GLU A 205 18.38 -16.67 17.60
CA GLU A 205 19.83 -16.79 17.37
C GLU A 205 20.67 -15.92 18.33
N ALA A 206 20.22 -14.70 18.61
CA ALA A 206 20.82 -13.82 19.60
C ALA A 206 20.82 -14.47 21.00
N LYS A 207 19.68 -15.05 21.39
CA LYS A 207 19.54 -15.77 22.67
C LYS A 207 20.46 -16.99 22.76
N LYS A 208 20.58 -17.79 21.69
CA LYS A 208 21.52 -18.93 21.66
C LYS A 208 22.98 -18.50 21.85
N LYS A 209 23.35 -17.33 21.32
CA LYS A 209 24.70 -16.78 21.43
C LYS A 209 24.93 -16.00 22.73
N GLY A 210 23.87 -15.65 23.47
CA GLY A 210 23.94 -14.73 24.60
C GLY A 210 24.36 -13.31 24.19
N ASP A 211 24.15 -12.93 22.93
CA ASP A 211 24.57 -11.64 22.37
C ASP A 211 23.42 -10.94 21.68
N PHE A 212 22.91 -9.89 22.31
CA PHE A 212 21.82 -9.03 21.81
C PHE A 212 22.35 -7.66 21.37
N SER A 213 23.65 -7.55 21.09
CA SER A 213 24.21 -6.36 20.46
C SER A 213 23.73 -6.25 19.00
N SER A 214 23.80 -5.03 18.48
CA SER A 214 23.61 -4.67 17.09
C SER A 214 24.44 -5.54 16.15
N LYS A 215 25.63 -6.00 16.56
CA LYS A 215 26.45 -6.95 15.79
C LYS A 215 25.68 -8.23 15.47
N THR A 216 25.06 -8.85 16.47
CA THR A 216 24.29 -10.09 16.27
C THR A 216 22.91 -9.80 15.71
N LEU A 217 22.24 -8.73 16.15
CA LEU A 217 20.92 -8.33 15.65
C LEU A 217 20.95 -7.86 14.18
N SER A 218 22.12 -7.47 13.65
CA SER A 218 22.30 -7.16 12.21
C SER A 218 21.96 -8.34 11.28
N LEU A 219 21.92 -9.56 11.80
CA LEU A 219 21.46 -10.74 11.05
C LEU A 219 20.04 -10.54 10.51
N TYR A 220 19.18 -9.82 11.23
CA TYR A 220 17.83 -9.50 10.78
C TYR A 220 17.83 -8.75 9.44
N GLN A 221 18.65 -7.70 9.31
CA GLN A 221 18.77 -6.95 8.06
C GLN A 221 19.32 -7.83 6.92
N LYS A 222 20.27 -8.73 7.21
CA LYS A 222 20.78 -9.68 6.22
C LYS A 222 19.69 -10.63 5.73
N SER A 223 18.90 -11.18 6.66
CA SER A 223 17.78 -12.07 6.34
C SER A 223 16.71 -11.36 5.51
N LEU A 224 16.39 -10.11 5.84
CA LEU A 224 15.46 -9.29 5.06
C LEU A 224 15.95 -9.06 3.62
N ARG A 225 17.24 -8.77 3.44
CA ARG A 225 17.88 -8.63 2.12
C ARG A 225 17.89 -9.93 1.31
N ALA A 226 17.95 -11.08 1.99
CA ALA A 226 17.87 -12.40 1.35
C ALA A 226 16.43 -12.88 1.09
N SER A 227 15.44 -12.23 1.71
CA SER A 227 14.01 -12.45 1.46
C SER A 227 13.50 -11.58 0.30
N TYR A 228 12.19 -11.56 0.06
CA TYR A 228 11.56 -10.65 -0.90
C TYR A 228 11.35 -9.23 -0.35
N VAL A 229 11.38 -9.03 0.99
CA VAL A 229 10.97 -7.77 1.62
C VAL A 229 11.80 -6.57 1.14
N ILE A 230 13.13 -6.64 1.25
CA ILE A 230 13.99 -5.52 0.84
C ILE A 230 14.11 -5.40 -0.69
N PRO A 231 14.27 -6.49 -1.47
CA PRO A 231 14.23 -6.41 -2.92
C PRO A 231 12.99 -5.72 -3.47
N ASP A 232 11.79 -6.08 -2.99
CA ASP A 232 10.55 -5.50 -3.49
C ASP A 232 10.43 -4.01 -3.14
N LEU A 233 10.86 -3.61 -1.93
CA LEU A 233 10.92 -2.20 -1.55
C LEU A 233 11.95 -1.42 -2.39
N TYR A 234 13.10 -2.02 -2.67
CA TYR A 234 14.17 -1.40 -3.44
C TYR A 234 13.79 -1.20 -4.90
N ASP A 235 13.17 -2.20 -5.53
CA ASP A 235 12.78 -2.17 -6.94
C ASP A 235 11.71 -1.10 -7.23
N HIS A 236 10.94 -0.69 -6.22
CA HIS A 236 9.87 0.30 -6.34
C HIS A 236 10.17 1.64 -5.66
N LYS A 237 11.40 1.84 -5.16
CA LYS A 237 11.76 2.98 -4.29
C LYS A 237 11.55 4.37 -4.91
N ASP A 238 11.60 4.48 -6.23
CA ASP A 238 11.49 5.75 -6.95
C ASP A 238 10.13 5.93 -7.65
N LEU A 239 9.27 4.90 -7.66
CA LEU A 239 8.05 4.85 -8.47
C LEU A 239 7.07 5.98 -8.11
N GLU A 240 6.83 6.22 -6.82
CA GLU A 240 5.89 7.26 -6.41
C GLU A 240 6.38 8.66 -6.74
N ALA A 241 7.67 8.94 -6.52
CA ALA A 241 8.28 10.23 -6.86
C ALA A 241 8.20 10.47 -8.38
N GLU A 242 8.40 9.43 -9.18
CA GLU A 242 8.23 9.49 -10.63
C GLU A 242 6.79 9.79 -11.05
N VAL A 243 5.80 9.13 -10.45
CA VAL A 243 4.37 9.39 -10.73
C VAL A 243 3.97 10.79 -10.26
N GLU A 244 4.42 11.22 -9.09
CA GLU A 244 4.15 12.55 -8.54
C GLU A 244 4.73 13.67 -9.42
N SER A 245 5.91 13.46 -10.01
CA SER A 245 6.51 14.40 -10.96
C SER A 245 5.72 14.55 -12.27
N ARG A 246 4.73 13.68 -12.50
CA ARG A 246 3.94 13.59 -13.74
C ARG A 246 2.44 13.51 -13.43
N PRO A 247 1.83 14.57 -12.88
CA PRO A 247 0.43 14.57 -12.45
C PRO A 247 -0.56 14.25 -13.59
N GLU A 248 -0.17 14.42 -14.85
CA GLU A 248 -0.99 14.05 -16.00
C GLU A 248 -1.24 12.53 -16.10
N LEU A 249 -0.36 11.70 -15.53
CA LEU A 249 -0.57 10.25 -15.43
C LEU A 249 -1.73 9.90 -14.49
N LEU A 250 -1.97 10.71 -13.47
CA LEU A 250 -3.05 10.50 -12.51
C LEU A 250 -4.35 11.14 -12.98
N ARG A 251 -4.26 12.33 -13.61
CA ARG A 251 -5.42 13.14 -14.00
C ARG A 251 -5.96 12.80 -15.39
N ASP A 252 -5.08 12.77 -16.39
CA ASP A 252 -5.52 12.76 -17.78
C ASP A 252 -5.56 11.34 -18.37
N MET A 253 -4.64 10.47 -17.95
CA MET A 253 -4.53 9.11 -18.50
C MET A 253 -5.75 8.24 -18.22
N PRO A 254 -6.32 8.19 -17.01
CA PRO A 254 -7.49 7.35 -16.74
C PRO A 254 -8.69 7.75 -17.61
N ASP A 255 -8.97 9.04 -17.70
CA ASP A 255 -10.04 9.58 -18.55
C ASP A 255 -9.81 9.27 -20.04
N LEU A 256 -8.55 9.42 -20.49
CA LEU A 256 -8.17 9.12 -21.87
C LEU A 256 -8.37 7.64 -22.21
N VAL A 257 -8.02 6.74 -21.28
CA VAL A 257 -8.24 5.29 -21.44
C VAL A 257 -9.73 4.97 -21.45
N CYS A 258 -10.49 5.44 -20.45
CA CYS A 258 -11.93 5.21 -20.35
C CYS A 258 -12.68 5.71 -21.58
N ARG A 259 -12.40 6.93 -22.04
CA ARG A 259 -13.05 7.51 -23.22
C ARG A 259 -12.67 6.79 -24.51
N SER A 260 -11.42 6.35 -24.63
CA SER A 260 -10.97 5.58 -25.80
C SER A 260 -11.60 4.19 -25.84
N ALA A 261 -11.73 3.52 -24.70
CA ALA A 261 -12.45 2.26 -24.61
C ALA A 261 -13.93 2.44 -24.95
N PHE A 262 -14.59 3.44 -24.36
CA PHE A 262 -15.98 3.78 -24.65
C PHE A 262 -16.22 3.99 -26.16
N GLU A 263 -15.40 4.81 -26.82
CA GLU A 263 -15.53 5.06 -28.26
C GLU A 263 -15.24 3.82 -29.10
N TYR A 264 -14.26 3.00 -28.71
CA TYR A 264 -13.90 1.78 -29.44
C TYR A 264 -15.05 0.76 -29.46
N PHE A 265 -15.67 0.54 -28.29
CA PHE A 265 -16.75 -0.42 -28.12
C PHE A 265 -18.13 0.14 -28.51
N SER A 266 -18.29 1.46 -28.61
CA SER A 266 -19.54 2.08 -29.07
C SER A 266 -19.85 1.73 -30.53
N VAL A 267 -21.13 1.50 -30.81
CA VAL A 267 -21.66 1.28 -32.17
C VAL A 267 -22.57 2.45 -32.49
N ASP A 268 -22.05 3.40 -33.27
CA ASP A 268 -22.73 4.67 -33.62
C ASP A 268 -22.85 4.87 -35.15
N GLY A 269 -22.64 3.81 -35.92
CA GLY A 269 -22.68 3.84 -37.38
C GLY A 269 -21.42 4.39 -38.07
N ARG A 270 -20.42 4.88 -37.33
CA ARG A 270 -19.15 5.29 -37.93
C ARG A 270 -18.31 4.08 -38.35
N PRO A 271 -17.58 4.15 -39.49
CA PRO A 271 -16.62 3.12 -39.86
C PRO A 271 -15.56 2.92 -38.76
N LYS A 272 -15.30 1.67 -38.37
CA LYS A 272 -14.37 1.37 -37.27
C LYS A 272 -12.94 1.89 -37.51
N ARG A 273 -12.50 1.99 -38.78
CA ARG A 273 -11.20 2.59 -39.14
C ARG A 273 -11.11 4.06 -38.74
N ASP A 274 -12.21 4.81 -38.86
CA ASP A 274 -12.24 6.24 -38.52
C ASP A 274 -12.23 6.44 -37.00
N VAL A 275 -12.99 5.60 -36.28
CA VAL A 275 -12.98 5.57 -34.81
C VAL A 275 -11.58 5.27 -34.28
N GLN A 276 -10.93 4.21 -34.77
CA GLN A 276 -9.57 3.84 -34.39
C GLN A 276 -8.57 4.96 -34.72
N SER A 277 -8.69 5.58 -35.90
CA SER A 277 -7.84 6.70 -36.32
C SER A 277 -8.02 7.93 -35.41
N ALA A 278 -9.25 8.23 -34.99
CA ALA A 278 -9.54 9.34 -34.09
C ALA A 278 -8.97 9.10 -32.69
N ILE A 279 -9.14 7.88 -32.14
CA ILE A 279 -8.53 7.46 -30.87
C ILE A 279 -7.02 7.62 -30.94
N LEU A 280 -6.38 7.08 -31.99
CA LEU A 280 -4.92 7.13 -32.16
C LEU A 280 -4.42 8.58 -32.23
N LYS A 281 -5.08 9.44 -33.00
CA LYS A 281 -4.77 10.88 -33.07
C LYS A 281 -4.89 11.56 -31.71
N ARG A 282 -5.92 11.23 -30.91
CA ARG A 282 -6.08 11.78 -29.56
C ARG A 282 -4.96 11.30 -28.62
N LEU A 283 -4.63 10.01 -28.66
CA LEU A 283 -3.54 9.44 -27.86
C LEU A 283 -2.22 10.15 -28.16
N PHE A 284 -1.83 10.29 -29.43
CA PHE A 284 -0.60 10.99 -29.82
C PHE A 284 -0.60 12.50 -29.56
N ARG A 285 -1.78 13.13 -29.39
CA ARG A 285 -1.90 14.53 -28.99
C ARG A 285 -1.89 14.74 -27.48
N SER A 286 -2.16 13.71 -26.69
CA SER A 286 -2.15 13.78 -25.23
C SER A 286 -0.76 14.16 -24.71
N ARG A 287 -0.71 15.19 -23.86
CA ARG A 287 0.54 15.60 -23.19
C ARG A 287 1.06 14.49 -22.29
N ALA A 288 0.18 13.77 -21.60
CA ALA A 288 0.54 12.65 -20.75
C ALA A 288 1.27 11.55 -21.53
N ILE A 289 0.74 11.16 -22.70
CA ILE A 289 1.36 10.13 -23.56
C ILE A 289 2.66 10.64 -24.16
N ARG A 290 2.73 11.89 -24.60
CA ARG A 290 3.99 12.47 -25.12
C ARG A 290 5.08 12.51 -24.06
N LYS A 291 4.74 12.89 -22.82
CA LYS A 291 5.68 12.87 -21.69
C LYS A 291 6.12 11.45 -21.35
N LEU A 292 5.21 10.48 -21.37
CA LEU A 292 5.52 9.07 -21.15
C LEU A 292 6.48 8.52 -22.23
N ILE A 293 6.19 8.77 -23.50
CA ILE A 293 7.04 8.35 -24.64
C ILE A 293 8.42 9.03 -24.61
N LYS A 294 8.48 10.31 -24.20
CA LYS A 294 9.74 11.07 -24.11
C LYS A 294 10.57 10.76 -22.86
N SER A 295 10.01 10.06 -21.89
CA SER A 295 10.70 9.78 -20.64
C SER A 295 11.58 8.53 -20.78
N GLU A 296 12.69 8.50 -20.05
CA GLU A 296 13.46 7.28 -19.76
C GLU A 296 12.71 6.28 -18.87
N PHE A 297 11.41 6.48 -18.67
CA PHE A 297 10.48 5.42 -18.29
C PHE A 297 10.46 4.45 -19.48
N THR A 298 11.53 3.68 -19.57
CA THR A 298 11.80 2.76 -20.64
C THR A 298 10.53 1.94 -20.76
N LEU A 299 10.10 1.70 -21.99
CA LEU A 299 9.11 0.67 -22.26
C LEU A 299 9.41 -0.60 -21.44
N GLY A 300 10.66 -0.87 -21.06
CA GLY A 300 11.10 -1.88 -20.09
C GLY A 300 10.49 -1.81 -18.67
N ASN A 301 10.31 -0.66 -18.02
CA ASN A 301 9.74 -0.58 -16.66
C ASN A 301 8.20 -0.67 -16.68
N ALA A 302 7.55 -0.05 -17.67
CA ALA A 302 6.12 -0.23 -17.93
C ALA A 302 5.80 -1.66 -18.42
N LEU A 303 6.63 -2.23 -19.31
CA LEU A 303 6.51 -3.64 -19.68
C LEU A 303 6.91 -4.56 -18.53
N ASN A 304 7.78 -4.18 -17.58
CA ASN A 304 8.04 -4.99 -16.40
C ASN A 304 6.84 -4.95 -15.46
N PHE A 305 6.21 -3.81 -15.23
CA PHE A 305 4.93 -3.74 -14.50
C PHE A 305 3.87 -4.66 -15.13
N VAL A 306 3.71 -4.61 -16.46
CA VAL A 306 2.77 -5.47 -17.19
C VAL A 306 3.25 -6.94 -17.28
N LYS A 307 4.55 -7.20 -17.47
CA LYS A 307 5.13 -8.57 -17.54
C LYS A 307 5.12 -9.25 -16.19
N THR A 308 5.31 -8.54 -15.09
CA THR A 308 5.25 -9.06 -13.71
C THR A 308 3.79 -9.40 -13.38
N ALA A 309 2.84 -8.53 -13.73
CA ALA A 309 1.41 -8.81 -13.63
C ALA A 309 0.96 -10.03 -14.47
N VAL A 310 1.49 -10.17 -15.70
CA VAL A 310 1.14 -11.27 -16.62
C VAL A 310 1.87 -12.58 -16.29
N LYS A 311 3.14 -12.55 -15.86
CA LYS A 311 3.89 -13.75 -15.46
C LYS A 311 3.38 -14.34 -14.15
N GLY A 312 2.90 -13.52 -13.21
CA GLY A 312 2.23 -13.99 -12.00
C GLY A 312 0.98 -14.83 -12.31
N ALA A 313 0.17 -14.40 -13.28
CA ALA A 313 -1.01 -15.12 -13.72
C ALA A 313 -0.71 -16.44 -14.48
N ILE A 314 0.41 -16.50 -15.21
CA ILE A 314 0.82 -17.70 -15.97
C ILE A 314 1.44 -18.76 -15.03
N LYS A 315 2.19 -18.36 -14.00
CA LYS A 315 2.81 -19.30 -13.04
C LYS A 315 1.80 -19.95 -12.08
N TYR A 316 0.66 -19.32 -11.83
CA TYR A 316 -0.44 -19.91 -11.06
C TYR A 316 -1.17 -21.01 -11.83
N LYS A 317 -1.32 -20.88 -13.17
CA LYS A 317 -1.91 -21.92 -14.02
C LYS A 317 -1.04 -23.17 -14.21
N SER A 318 0.27 -23.09 -13.97
CA SER A 318 1.17 -24.25 -14.05
C SER A 318 1.33 -25.01 -12.73
N LEU A 319 0.88 -24.46 -11.60
CA LEU A 319 0.91 -25.13 -10.29
C LEU A 319 -0.39 -25.90 -9.96
N GLY A 320 -1.44 -25.76 -10.79
CA GLY A 320 -2.71 -26.48 -10.65
C GLY A 320 -2.84 -27.73 -11.55
N LYS A 321 -1.74 -28.27 -12.07
CA LYS A 321 -1.73 -29.50 -12.90
C LYS A 321 -0.76 -30.58 -12.44
N GLU A 322 -0.19 -30.46 -11.25
CA GLU A 322 0.46 -31.56 -10.55
C GLU A 322 -0.19 -31.69 -9.16
N GLY A 323 -1.27 -32.47 -9.14
CA GLY A 323 -2.06 -32.88 -7.99
C GLY A 323 -2.98 -34.01 -8.44
#